data_AF-A0A370SWM3-F1
#
_entry.id   AF-A0A370SWM3-F1
#
_cell.length_a   1.000
_cell.length_b   1.000
_cell.length_c   1.000
_cell.angle_alpha   90.00
_cell.angle_beta   90.00
_cell.angle_gamma   90.00
#
_symmetry.space_group_name_H-M   'P 1'
#
loop_
_entity.id
_entity.type
_entity.pdbx_description
1 polymer ?
#
loop_
_entity_poly.entity_id
_entity_poly.type
_entity_poly.pdbx_seq_one_letter_code
_entity_poly.pdbx_strand_id
1 'polypeptide(L)'
;MSKPNAAQKLAADLVVLAEAATPGPWVTDGDYVNEHGSVIHAYIANGRRGGGRIAGAFANCLVKTDEQCRANAAFIAGANPKAVLVLIAENDRLRDLAQTEIDNASESAKEVAGARMTLYALEQKTDRLKAENEALRKIISGSATSCGAAVSVDCSLDFMGDLPNEISSVITKLRRDAERYRWLRRVDSDYAICTPGQDWGDMIESHLDAQVDASIAASGREQRHG
;
A
#
# COMPACT_ATOMS: atom_id res chain seq x y z
N MET A 1 -33.26 5.98 13.40
CA MET A 1 -33.94 5.64 12.14
C MET A 1 -34.53 6.92 11.55
N SER A 2 -34.15 7.30 10.34
CA SER A 2 -34.72 8.48 9.68
C SER A 2 -36.21 8.25 9.40
N LYS A 3 -37.02 9.32 9.45
CA LYS A 3 -38.46 9.19 9.14
C LYS A 3 -38.64 8.72 7.69
N PRO A 4 -39.61 7.82 7.42
CA PRO A 4 -39.88 7.39 6.05
C PRO A 4 -40.31 8.58 5.20
N ASN A 5 -39.76 8.67 4.00
CA ASN A 5 -40.15 9.66 3.00
C ASN A 5 -41.53 9.32 2.39
N ALA A 6 -42.07 10.24 1.60
CA ALA A 6 -43.40 10.08 1.00
C ALA A 6 -43.54 8.81 0.14
N ALA A 7 -42.48 8.45 -0.60
CA ALA A 7 -42.47 7.25 -1.44
C ALA A 7 -42.45 5.96 -0.61
N GLN A 8 -41.69 5.92 0.48
CA GLN A 8 -41.66 4.80 1.42
C GLN A 8 -43.01 4.59 2.09
N LYS A 9 -43.67 5.69 2.49
CA LYS A 9 -45.01 5.63 3.05
C LYS A 9 -46.01 5.09 2.02
N LEU A 10 -45.97 5.60 0.79
CA LEU A 10 -46.83 5.13 -0.29
C LEU A 10 -46.63 3.64 -0.57
N ALA A 11 -45.38 3.17 -0.65
CA ALA A 11 -45.10 1.75 -0.88
C ALA A 11 -45.66 0.87 0.26
N ALA A 12 -45.45 1.26 1.51
CA ALA A 12 -45.99 0.54 2.67
C ALA A 12 -47.53 0.50 2.66
N ASP A 13 -48.17 1.63 2.39
CA ASP A 13 -49.63 1.71 2.29
C ASP A 13 -50.15 0.83 1.14
N LEU A 14 -49.44 0.80 0.00
CA LEU A 14 -49.79 -0.04 -1.15
C LEU A 14 -49.61 -1.54 -0.89
N VAL A 15 -48.64 -1.97 -0.08
CA VAL A 15 -48.53 -3.38 0.34
C VAL A 15 -49.81 -3.81 1.05
N VAL A 16 -50.24 -3.05 2.05
CA VAL A 16 -51.45 -3.36 2.83
C VAL A 16 -52.69 -3.42 1.93
N LEU A 17 -52.83 -2.45 1.01
CA LEU A 17 -53.94 -2.43 0.06
C LEU A 17 -53.89 -3.61 -0.92
N ALA A 18 -52.71 -3.98 -1.41
CA ALA A 18 -52.55 -5.07 -2.36
C ALA A 18 -52.79 -6.44 -1.71
N GLU A 19 -52.36 -6.65 -0.48
CA GLU A 19 -52.64 -7.88 0.28
C GLU A 19 -54.12 -8.06 0.60
N ALA A 20 -54.84 -6.96 0.84
CA ALA A 20 -56.28 -6.97 1.12
C ALA A 20 -57.14 -7.10 -0.14
N ALA A 21 -56.64 -6.70 -1.31
CA ALA A 21 -57.37 -6.74 -2.57
C ALA A 21 -57.47 -8.16 -3.15
N THR A 22 -58.39 -8.36 -4.12
CA THR A 22 -58.53 -9.65 -4.82
C THR A 22 -57.19 -10.08 -5.43
N PRO A 23 -56.60 -11.23 -5.04
CA PRO A 23 -55.29 -11.60 -5.53
C PRO A 23 -55.24 -11.78 -7.05
N GLY A 24 -54.10 -11.42 -7.65
CA GLY A 24 -53.82 -11.69 -9.06
C GLY A 24 -53.53 -13.17 -9.37
N PRO A 25 -53.35 -13.53 -10.65
CA PRO A 25 -53.37 -12.64 -11.81
C PRO A 25 -54.80 -12.22 -12.18
N TRP A 26 -54.93 -10.99 -12.67
CA TRP A 26 -56.15 -10.54 -13.33
C TRP A 26 -55.99 -10.60 -14.84
N VAL A 27 -57.10 -10.71 -15.57
CA VAL A 27 -57.14 -10.79 -17.03
C VAL A 27 -58.25 -9.90 -17.58
N THR A 28 -58.17 -9.55 -18.85
CA THR A 28 -59.30 -8.93 -19.56
C THR A 28 -60.38 -9.97 -19.85
N ASP A 29 -61.65 -9.61 -19.68
CA ASP A 29 -62.83 -10.50 -19.81
C ASP A 29 -63.85 -9.94 -20.81
N GLY A 30 -63.38 -9.69 -22.03
CA GLY A 30 -64.19 -9.13 -23.11
C GLY A 30 -64.64 -7.68 -22.87
N ASP A 31 -65.52 -7.22 -23.75
CA ASP A 31 -66.15 -5.91 -23.69
C ASP A 31 -67.67 -6.00 -23.87
N TYR A 32 -68.36 -4.92 -23.50
CA TYR A 32 -69.76 -4.73 -23.78
C TYR A 32 -69.91 -3.63 -24.82
N VAL A 33 -70.53 -4.00 -25.94
CA VAL A 33 -70.76 -3.14 -27.10
C VAL A 33 -72.23 -2.79 -27.16
N ASN A 34 -72.55 -1.51 -27.42
CA ASN A 34 -73.93 -1.05 -27.57
C ASN A 34 -74.51 -1.42 -28.94
N GLU A 35 -75.78 -1.09 -29.15
CA GLU A 35 -76.51 -1.31 -30.41
C GLU A 35 -75.90 -0.58 -31.62
N HIS A 36 -75.06 0.43 -31.39
CA HIS A 36 -74.37 1.21 -32.42
C HIS A 36 -72.95 0.68 -32.73
N GLY A 37 -72.53 -0.44 -32.11
CA GLY A 37 -71.22 -1.02 -32.34
C GLY A 37 -70.08 -0.37 -31.56
N SER A 38 -70.37 0.51 -30.58
CA SER A 38 -69.37 1.17 -29.74
C SER A 38 -69.22 0.47 -28.39
N VAL A 39 -67.97 0.31 -27.92
CA VAL A 39 -67.70 -0.20 -26.57
C VAL A 39 -68.21 0.78 -25.51
N ILE A 40 -68.94 0.27 -24.53
CA ILE A 40 -69.37 1.03 -23.35
C ILE A 40 -68.45 0.74 -22.16
N HIS A 41 -67.98 -0.50 -22.02
CA HIS A 41 -66.98 -0.86 -21.01
C HIS A 41 -66.25 -2.16 -21.37
N ALA A 42 -64.99 -2.25 -20.96
CA ALA A 42 -64.15 -3.44 -21.05
C ALA A 42 -63.90 -4.01 -19.65
N TYR A 43 -64.05 -5.32 -19.48
CA TYR A 43 -64.03 -5.94 -18.16
C TYR A 43 -62.65 -6.48 -17.76
N ILE A 44 -62.41 -6.48 -16.46
CA ILE A 44 -61.25 -7.11 -15.80
C ILE A 44 -61.80 -8.17 -14.86
N ALA A 45 -61.31 -9.40 -14.99
CA ALA A 45 -61.74 -10.53 -14.17
C ALA A 45 -60.56 -11.21 -13.45
N ASN A 46 -60.91 -12.03 -12.46
CA ASN A 46 -59.96 -12.95 -11.85
C ASN A 46 -59.49 -13.96 -12.92
N GLY A 47 -58.19 -14.14 -13.11
CA GLY A 47 -57.61 -15.06 -14.10
C GLY A 47 -57.86 -16.54 -13.83
N ARG A 48 -58.56 -16.91 -12.74
CA ARG A 48 -58.96 -18.28 -12.43
C ARG A 48 -60.21 -18.68 -13.22
N ARG A 49 -60.27 -19.95 -13.64
CA ARG A 49 -61.47 -20.52 -14.29
C ARG A 49 -62.70 -20.38 -13.37
N GLY A 50 -63.76 -19.78 -13.88
CA GLY A 50 -64.97 -19.47 -13.09
C GLY A 50 -64.82 -18.26 -12.16
N GLY A 51 -63.76 -17.47 -12.32
CA GLY A 51 -63.56 -16.21 -11.61
C GLY A 51 -64.58 -15.14 -12.01
N GLY A 52 -64.97 -14.31 -11.04
CA GLY A 52 -65.86 -13.18 -11.28
C GLY A 52 -65.13 -11.96 -11.86
N ARG A 53 -65.91 -11.04 -12.44
CA ARG A 53 -65.46 -9.70 -12.83
C ARG A 53 -65.12 -8.90 -11.58
N ILE A 54 -63.95 -8.25 -11.60
CA ILE A 54 -63.37 -7.49 -10.49
C ILE A 54 -63.54 -5.99 -10.74
N ALA A 55 -63.33 -5.55 -11.98
CA ALA A 55 -63.38 -4.14 -12.37
C ALA A 55 -63.80 -3.98 -13.83
N GLY A 56 -64.02 -2.73 -14.26
CA GLY A 56 -64.28 -2.36 -15.64
C GLY A 56 -63.63 -1.04 -15.99
N ALA A 57 -63.10 -0.92 -17.19
CA ALA A 57 -62.75 0.36 -17.80
C ALA A 57 -63.95 0.85 -18.61
N PHE A 58 -64.41 2.08 -18.37
CA PHE A 58 -65.61 2.61 -19.01
C PHE A 58 -65.27 3.57 -20.14
N ALA A 59 -66.02 3.52 -21.23
CA ALA A 59 -65.83 4.39 -22.38
C ALA A 59 -66.22 5.86 -22.10
N ASN A 60 -67.02 6.12 -21.06
CA ASN A 60 -67.33 7.47 -20.62
C ASN A 60 -66.20 8.12 -19.78
N CYS A 61 -65.09 7.42 -19.52
CA CYS A 61 -63.89 7.97 -18.86
C CYS A 61 -63.03 8.85 -19.78
N LEU A 62 -63.65 9.59 -20.72
CA LEU A 62 -62.99 10.47 -21.69
C LEU A 62 -61.98 9.75 -22.62
N VAL A 63 -62.19 8.46 -22.87
CA VAL A 63 -61.43 7.76 -23.92
C VAL A 63 -61.92 8.21 -25.29
N LYS A 64 -60.99 8.26 -26.27
CA LYS A 64 -61.30 8.71 -27.63
C LYS A 64 -61.67 7.57 -28.57
N THR A 65 -61.30 6.34 -28.22
CA THR A 65 -61.53 5.13 -29.03
C THR A 65 -61.84 3.92 -28.16
N ASP A 66 -62.49 2.94 -28.76
CA ASP A 66 -62.77 1.65 -28.13
C ASP A 66 -61.47 0.91 -27.77
N GLU A 67 -60.43 1.01 -28.61
CA GLU A 67 -59.10 0.47 -28.32
C GLU A 67 -58.51 1.06 -27.04
N GLN A 68 -58.69 2.35 -26.81
CA GLN A 68 -58.20 3.00 -25.60
C GLN A 68 -58.95 2.50 -24.35
N CYS A 69 -60.26 2.25 -24.46
CA CYS A 69 -61.04 1.62 -23.39
C CYS A 69 -60.50 0.21 -23.06
N ARG A 70 -60.27 -0.61 -24.08
CA ARG A 70 -59.67 -1.96 -23.94
C ARG A 70 -58.25 -1.90 -23.36
N ALA A 71 -57.43 -0.93 -23.78
CA ALA A 71 -56.08 -0.73 -23.28
C ALA A 71 -56.06 -0.36 -21.78
N ASN A 72 -57.00 0.49 -21.32
CA ASN A 72 -57.15 0.80 -19.91
C ASN A 72 -57.48 -0.45 -19.09
N ALA A 73 -58.38 -1.31 -19.58
CA ALA A 73 -58.69 -2.58 -18.92
C ALA A 73 -57.48 -3.51 -18.86
N ALA A 74 -56.71 -3.62 -19.96
CA ALA A 74 -55.48 -4.39 -20.00
C ALA A 74 -54.42 -3.87 -19.01
N PHE A 75 -54.25 -2.55 -18.90
CA PHE A 75 -53.34 -1.94 -17.94
C PHE A 75 -53.76 -2.23 -16.50
N ILE A 76 -55.04 -2.06 -16.15
CA ILE A 76 -55.57 -2.36 -14.81
C ILE A 76 -55.39 -3.86 -14.48
N ALA A 77 -55.67 -4.75 -15.43
CA ALA A 77 -55.44 -6.19 -15.27
C ALA A 77 -53.96 -6.53 -15.05
N GLY A 78 -53.05 -5.86 -15.77
CA GLY A 78 -51.61 -6.01 -15.60
C GLY A 78 -51.09 -5.46 -14.27
N ALA A 79 -51.57 -4.27 -13.86
CA ALA A 79 -51.25 -3.58 -12.61
C ALA A 79 -52.07 -4.11 -11.42
N ASN A 80 -52.36 -5.41 -11.39
CA ASN A 80 -53.11 -6.06 -10.33
C ASN A 80 -52.28 -6.16 -9.02
N PRO A 81 -52.91 -6.51 -7.88
CA PRO A 81 -52.24 -6.59 -6.60
C PRO A 81 -51.01 -7.49 -6.56
N LYS A 82 -51.03 -8.63 -7.28
CA LYS A 82 -49.86 -9.52 -7.37
C LYS A 82 -48.69 -8.82 -8.06
N ALA A 83 -48.93 -8.08 -9.14
CA ALA A 83 -47.88 -7.34 -9.83
C ALA A 83 -47.28 -6.23 -8.96
N VAL A 84 -48.13 -5.48 -8.23
CA VAL A 84 -47.69 -4.44 -7.29
C VAL A 84 -46.78 -5.01 -6.21
N LEU A 85 -47.17 -6.12 -5.57
CA LEU A 85 -46.37 -6.77 -4.53
C LEU A 85 -45.01 -7.24 -5.05
N VAL A 86 -44.95 -7.81 -6.26
CA VAL A 86 -43.69 -8.22 -6.89
C VAL A 86 -42.78 -7.02 -7.13
N LEU A 87 -43.33 -5.91 -7.65
CA LEU A 87 -42.55 -4.71 -7.92
C LEU A 87 -42.02 -4.05 -6.63
N ILE A 88 -42.81 -4.05 -5.55
CA ILE A 88 -42.38 -3.53 -4.25
C ILE A 88 -41.26 -4.42 -3.68
N ALA A 89 -41.42 -5.74 -3.70
CA ALA A 89 -40.40 -6.66 -3.22
C ALA A 89 -39.07 -6.53 -3.99
N GLU A 90 -39.14 -6.34 -5.31
CA GLU A 90 -37.93 -6.08 -6.11
C GLU A 90 -37.32 -4.72 -5.81
N ASN A 91 -38.12 -3.68 -5.55
CA ASN A 91 -37.61 -2.38 -5.13
C ASN A 91 -36.88 -2.47 -3.79
N ASP A 92 -37.45 -3.19 -2.81
CA ASP A 92 -36.82 -3.41 -1.51
C ASP A 92 -35.48 -4.15 -1.66
N ARG A 93 -35.45 -5.23 -2.46
CA ARG A 93 -34.22 -5.96 -2.79
C ARG A 93 -33.15 -5.06 -3.40
N LEU A 94 -33.52 -4.20 -4.36
CA LEU A 94 -32.60 -3.28 -5.01
C LEU A 94 -32.06 -2.22 -4.04
N ARG A 95 -32.88 -1.77 -3.09
CA ARG A 95 -32.46 -0.82 -2.06
C ARG A 95 -31.48 -1.43 -1.07
N ASP A 96 -31.72 -2.67 -0.65
CA ASP A 96 -30.80 -3.40 0.23
C ASP A 96 -29.45 -3.63 -0.45
N LEU A 97 -29.47 -3.98 -1.74
CA LEU A 97 -28.26 -4.11 -2.54
C LEU A 97 -27.51 -2.76 -2.63
N ALA A 98 -28.20 -1.68 -2.95
CA ALA A 98 -27.60 -0.35 -3.03
C ALA A 98 -26.99 0.09 -1.70
N GLN A 99 -27.67 -0.19 -0.58
CA GLN A 99 -27.13 0.12 0.75
C GLN A 99 -25.88 -0.69 1.06
N THR A 100 -25.86 -1.98 0.73
CA THR A 100 -24.68 -2.85 0.91
C THR A 100 -23.48 -2.34 0.11
N GLU A 101 -23.69 -1.93 -1.14
CA GLU A 101 -22.63 -1.35 -1.97
C GLU A 101 -22.12 -0.01 -1.43
N ILE A 102 -23.01 0.84 -0.90
CA ILE A 102 -22.62 2.10 -0.24
C ILE A 102 -21.75 1.80 1.00
N ASP A 103 -22.13 0.81 1.80
CA ASP A 103 -21.39 0.45 3.01
C ASP A 103 -19.99 -0.11 2.65
N ASN A 104 -19.91 -0.98 1.64
CA ASN A 104 -18.64 -1.51 1.11
C ASN A 104 -17.74 -0.39 0.56
N ALA A 105 -18.31 0.55 -0.18
CA ALA A 105 -17.58 1.69 -0.72
C ALA A 105 -17.09 2.63 0.39
N SER A 106 -17.91 2.83 1.43
CA SER A 106 -17.53 3.62 2.60
C SER A 106 -16.35 3.00 3.34
N GLU A 107 -16.34 1.67 3.51
CA GLU A 107 -15.25 0.98 4.18
C GLU A 107 -13.95 1.05 3.37
N SER A 108 -14.02 0.76 2.06
CA SER A 108 -12.90 0.95 1.13
C SER A 108 -12.33 2.38 1.20
N ALA A 109 -13.20 3.40 1.29
CA ALA A 109 -12.77 4.78 1.37
C ALA A 109 -11.99 5.10 2.67
N LYS A 110 -12.37 4.48 3.80
CA LYS A 110 -11.61 4.62 5.07
C LYS A 110 -10.24 3.97 4.97
N GLU A 111 -10.14 2.78 4.38
CA GLU A 111 -8.87 2.09 4.18
C GLU A 111 -7.93 2.93 3.31
N VAL A 112 -8.43 3.45 2.18
CA VAL A 112 -7.66 4.34 1.29
C VAL A 112 -7.22 5.61 2.03
N ALA A 113 -8.09 6.21 2.86
CA ALA A 113 -7.71 7.36 3.66
C ALA A 113 -6.58 7.04 4.65
N GLY A 114 -6.65 5.90 5.34
CA GLY A 114 -5.60 5.42 6.25
C GLY A 114 -4.27 5.15 5.54
N ALA A 115 -4.33 4.50 4.36
CA ALA A 115 -3.15 4.25 3.53
C ALA A 115 -2.51 5.57 3.06
N ARG A 116 -3.31 6.56 2.63
CA ARG A 116 -2.81 7.88 2.24
C ARG A 116 -2.11 8.61 3.38
N MET A 117 -2.65 8.55 4.60
CA MET A 117 -2.00 9.14 5.78
C MET A 117 -0.66 8.45 6.08
N THR A 118 -0.59 7.14 5.94
CA THR A 118 0.65 6.38 6.13
C THR A 118 1.70 6.74 5.08
N LEU A 119 1.31 6.85 3.81
CA LEU A 119 2.19 7.28 2.73
C LEU A 119 2.75 8.67 2.99
N TYR A 120 1.91 9.63 3.37
CA TYR A 120 2.34 10.98 3.71
C TYR A 120 3.38 10.99 4.85
N ALA A 121 3.17 10.20 5.89
CA ALA A 121 4.14 10.08 7.00
C ALA A 121 5.47 9.44 6.56
N LEU A 122 5.43 8.46 5.65
CA LEU A 122 6.62 7.82 5.10
C LEU A 122 7.39 8.75 4.15
N GLU A 123 6.69 9.56 3.35
CA GLU A 123 7.30 10.58 2.50
C GLU A 123 8.08 11.60 3.36
N GLN A 124 7.47 12.13 4.42
CA GLN A 124 8.18 13.04 5.33
C GLN A 124 9.43 12.40 5.97
N LYS A 125 9.35 11.14 6.38
CA LYS A 125 10.51 10.42 6.93
C LYS A 125 11.60 10.23 5.88
N THR A 126 11.22 9.94 4.63
CA THR A 126 12.15 9.78 3.53
C THR A 126 12.89 11.08 3.24
N ASP A 127 12.18 12.21 3.20
CA ASP A 127 12.79 13.52 2.98
C ASP A 127 13.71 13.92 4.13
N ARG A 128 13.31 13.63 5.37
CA ARG A 128 14.17 13.83 6.55
C ARG A 128 15.45 13.00 6.46
N LEU A 129 15.35 11.71 6.17
CA LEU A 129 16.51 10.82 6.04
C LEU A 129 17.42 11.23 4.89
N LYS A 130 16.86 11.72 3.77
CA LYS A 130 17.66 12.30 2.68
C LYS A 130 18.43 13.53 3.14
N ALA A 131 17.78 14.43 3.90
CA ALA A 131 18.44 15.63 4.43
C ALA A 131 19.54 15.29 5.46
N GLU A 132 19.28 14.35 6.36
CA GLU A 132 20.27 13.87 7.34
C GLU A 132 21.47 13.20 6.64
N ASN A 133 21.23 12.35 5.63
CA ASN A 133 22.31 11.74 4.85
C ASN A 133 23.15 12.79 4.10
N GLU A 134 22.53 13.79 3.51
CA GLU A 134 23.25 14.88 2.84
C GLU A 134 24.11 15.69 3.83
N ALA A 135 23.59 15.96 5.03
CA ALA A 135 24.35 16.62 6.08
C ALA A 135 25.55 15.78 6.54
N LEU A 136 25.37 14.48 6.72
CA LEU A 136 26.45 13.55 7.07
C LEU A 136 27.52 13.48 5.97
N ARG A 137 27.11 13.41 4.70
CA ARG A 137 28.05 13.45 3.55
C ARG A 137 28.91 14.72 3.57
N LYS A 138 28.33 15.88 3.89
CA LYS A 138 29.08 17.14 4.02
C LYS A 138 30.07 17.11 5.19
N ILE A 139 29.70 16.58 6.35
CA ILE A 139 30.60 16.45 7.51
C ILE A 139 31.78 15.55 7.16
N ILE A 140 31.52 14.41 6.51
CA ILE A 140 32.57 13.47 6.08
C ILE A 140 33.52 14.16 5.09
N SER A 141 32.97 14.83 4.07
CA SER A 141 33.76 15.59 3.10
C SER A 141 34.65 16.66 3.76
N GLY A 142 34.09 17.43 4.69
CA GLY A 142 34.83 18.45 5.45
C GLY A 142 35.93 17.84 6.32
N SER A 143 35.65 16.71 6.97
CA SER A 143 36.63 15.99 7.79
C SER A 143 37.78 15.44 6.95
N ALA A 144 37.48 14.81 5.80
CA ALA A 144 38.49 14.32 4.86
C ALA A 144 39.39 15.46 4.35
N THR A 145 38.77 16.58 3.95
CA THR A 145 39.49 17.79 3.51
C THR A 145 40.42 18.32 4.62
N SER A 146 39.95 18.38 5.87
CA SER A 146 40.74 18.88 7.00
C SER A 146 41.95 18.02 7.33
N CYS A 147 41.88 16.72 7.07
CA CYS A 147 42.98 15.77 7.26
C CYS A 147 43.98 15.75 6.08
N GLY A 148 43.83 16.64 5.10
CA GLY A 148 44.69 16.70 3.90
C GLY A 148 44.35 15.66 2.83
N ALA A 149 43.31 14.85 3.05
CA ALA A 149 42.78 13.91 2.08
C ALA A 149 41.71 14.61 1.24
N ALA A 150 42.14 15.43 0.27
CA ALA A 150 41.22 16.04 -0.70
C ALA A 150 40.74 14.97 -1.71
N VAL A 151 39.83 14.11 -1.26
CA VAL A 151 39.19 13.03 -2.04
C VAL A 151 37.67 13.17 -1.97
N SER A 152 36.97 12.61 -2.96
CA SER A 152 35.49 12.60 -2.95
C SER A 152 34.96 11.84 -1.74
N VAL A 153 33.70 12.07 -1.36
CA VAL A 153 33.06 11.38 -0.22
C VAL A 153 33.08 9.87 -0.41
N ASP A 154 32.80 9.39 -1.63
CA ASP A 154 32.80 7.95 -1.92
C ASP A 154 34.23 7.38 -1.84
N CYS A 155 35.25 8.09 -2.35
CA CYS A 155 36.65 7.68 -2.18
C CYS A 155 37.12 7.73 -0.71
N SER A 156 36.54 8.62 0.12
CA SER A 156 36.84 8.70 1.55
C SER A 156 36.27 7.52 2.31
N LEU A 157 35.09 7.02 1.93
CA LEU A 157 34.46 5.85 2.54
C LEU A 157 35.23 4.56 2.22
N ASP A 158 35.66 4.38 0.97
CA ASP A 158 36.48 3.24 0.57
C ASP A 158 37.83 3.26 1.31
N PHE A 159 38.49 4.42 1.37
CA PHE A 159 39.73 4.60 2.14
C PHE A 159 39.54 4.32 3.65
N MET A 160 38.43 4.78 4.24
CA MET A 160 38.11 4.48 5.64
C MET A 160 37.79 3.00 5.89
N GLY A 161 37.25 2.29 4.90
CA GLY A 161 37.02 0.85 4.96
C GLY A 161 38.31 0.04 5.01
N ASP A 162 39.35 0.49 4.29
CA ASP A 162 40.65 -0.18 4.21
C ASP A 162 41.62 0.24 5.33
N LEU A 163 41.37 1.38 5.97
CA LEU A 163 42.20 1.93 7.06
C LEU A 163 42.56 0.93 8.18
N PRO A 164 41.63 0.09 8.70
CA PRO A 164 41.95 -0.87 9.75
C PRO A 164 42.99 -1.91 9.33
N ASN A 165 42.99 -2.28 8.05
CA ASN A 165 43.93 -3.26 7.49
C ASN A 165 45.32 -2.62 7.32
N GLU A 166 45.38 -1.38 6.83
CA GLU A 166 46.64 -0.63 6.71
C GLU A 166 47.28 -0.37 8.07
N ILE A 167 46.49 0.09 9.05
CA ILE A 167 46.97 0.32 10.43
C ILE A 167 47.49 -0.99 11.04
N SER A 168 46.77 -2.10 10.88
CA SER A 168 47.22 -3.41 11.37
C SER A 168 48.54 -3.85 10.73
N SER A 169 48.71 -3.60 9.43
CA SER A 169 49.96 -3.89 8.71
C SER A 169 51.13 -3.07 9.27
N VAL A 170 50.95 -1.75 9.44
CA VAL A 170 51.97 -0.86 10.01
C VAL A 170 52.32 -1.24 11.44
N ILE A 171 51.33 -1.47 12.31
CA ILE A 171 51.55 -1.92 13.69
C ILE A 171 52.33 -3.23 13.72
N THR A 172 52.00 -4.17 12.84
CA THR A 172 52.70 -5.46 12.75
C THR A 172 54.17 -5.28 12.36
N LYS A 173 54.46 -4.40 11.40
CA LYS A 173 55.83 -4.04 11.03
C LYS A 173 56.58 -3.40 12.19
N LEU A 174 55.99 -2.41 12.85
CA LEU A 174 56.59 -1.75 14.01
C LEU A 174 56.85 -2.71 15.18
N ARG A 175 55.97 -3.69 15.40
CA ARG A 175 56.19 -4.74 16.41
C ARG A 175 57.38 -5.62 16.04
N ARG A 176 57.50 -6.04 14.78
CA ARG A 176 58.65 -6.83 14.29
C ARG A 176 59.96 -6.04 14.40
N ASP A 177 59.96 -4.76 14.06
CA ASP A 177 61.14 -3.91 14.23
C ASP A 177 61.50 -3.75 15.71
N ALA A 178 60.52 -3.49 16.57
CA ALA A 178 60.74 -3.39 18.01
C ALA A 178 61.29 -4.70 18.61
N GLU A 179 60.94 -5.85 18.04
CA GLU A 179 61.50 -7.17 18.37
C GLU A 179 62.90 -7.36 17.79
N ARG A 180 63.15 -6.94 16.55
CA ARG A 180 64.48 -6.98 15.89
C ARG A 180 65.51 -6.19 16.67
N TYR A 181 65.13 -5.03 17.22
CA TYR A 181 65.99 -4.18 18.04
C TYR A 181 65.85 -4.42 19.55
N ARG A 182 65.20 -5.52 19.96
CA ARG A 182 65.00 -5.85 21.39
C ARG A 182 66.31 -6.07 22.14
N TRP A 183 67.36 -6.46 21.42
CA TRP A 183 68.71 -6.65 21.96
C TRP A 183 69.37 -5.32 22.34
N LEU A 184 69.12 -4.21 21.62
CA LEU A 184 69.65 -2.88 21.96
C LEU A 184 69.17 -2.40 23.35
N ARG A 185 68.00 -2.88 23.81
CA ARG A 185 67.50 -2.61 25.17
C ARG A 185 68.12 -3.49 26.26
N ARG A 186 68.86 -4.53 25.91
CA ARG A 186 69.58 -5.42 26.85
C ARG A 186 71.09 -5.18 26.86
N VAL A 187 71.61 -4.40 25.93
CA VAL A 187 72.99 -3.96 25.96
C VAL A 187 73.06 -2.94 27.09
N ASP A 188 73.49 -3.41 28.25
CA ASP A 188 73.90 -2.54 29.35
C ASP A 188 74.97 -1.56 28.84
N SER A 189 74.97 -0.39 29.47
CA SER A 189 75.73 0.82 29.17
C SER A 189 77.27 0.66 29.23
N ASP A 190 77.86 -0.27 28.49
CA ASP A 190 79.32 -0.53 28.55
C ASP A 190 80.08 -0.30 27.22
N TYR A 191 79.42 0.18 26.15
CA TYR A 191 80.08 0.63 24.91
C TYR A 191 79.12 1.60 24.18
N ALA A 192 79.37 2.88 23.92
CA ALA A 192 80.58 3.69 23.99
C ALA A 192 80.19 5.16 24.27
N ILE A 193 80.95 5.82 25.15
CA ILE A 193 81.06 7.28 25.15
C ILE A 193 81.80 7.65 23.86
N CYS A 194 81.16 8.35 22.94
CA CYS A 194 81.83 8.95 21.79
C CYS A 194 82.82 10.00 22.26
N THR A 195 84.09 9.86 21.88
CA THR A 195 85.01 11.00 21.82
C THR A 195 84.57 11.95 20.69
N PRO A 196 84.56 13.27 20.90
CA PRO A 196 84.15 14.22 19.85
C PRO A 196 85.11 14.16 18.65
N GLY A 197 84.58 13.94 17.44
CA GLY A 197 85.35 14.15 16.19
C GLY A 197 85.25 13.08 15.10
N GLN A 198 84.46 12.01 15.25
CA GLN A 198 84.28 11.04 14.16
C GLN A 198 83.00 11.31 13.36
N ASP A 199 83.18 11.47 12.06
CA ASP A 199 82.15 11.71 11.04
C ASP A 199 81.30 10.45 10.83
N TRP A 200 79.98 10.61 10.96
CA TRP A 200 78.98 9.54 10.93
C TRP A 200 78.44 9.27 9.52
N GLY A 201 78.87 10.02 8.50
CA GLY A 201 78.25 10.02 7.17
C GLY A 201 78.27 8.70 6.40
N ASP A 202 79.31 7.87 6.57
CA ASP A 202 79.57 6.76 5.64
C ASP A 202 79.28 5.34 6.18
N MET A 203 78.87 5.19 7.44
CA MET A 203 78.86 3.86 8.08
C MET A 203 77.48 3.23 8.32
N ILE A 204 76.38 3.95 8.12
CA ILE A 204 75.12 3.55 8.78
C ILE A 204 74.16 2.71 7.93
N GLU A 205 74.02 2.90 6.62
CA GLU A 205 72.79 2.37 5.99
C GLU A 205 72.84 0.99 5.31
N SER A 206 74.01 0.43 4.95
CA SER A 206 74.04 -0.90 4.29
C SER A 206 74.85 -1.97 5.02
N HIS A 207 75.85 -1.57 5.79
CA HIS A 207 76.77 -2.52 6.42
C HIS A 207 76.22 -3.11 7.72
N LEU A 208 75.42 -2.33 8.46
CA LEU A 208 74.80 -2.75 9.72
C LEU A 208 73.69 -3.77 9.51
N ASP A 209 72.82 -3.60 8.51
CA ASP A 209 71.75 -4.56 8.24
C ASP A 209 72.29 -5.93 7.80
N ALA A 210 73.33 -5.96 6.96
CA ALA A 210 73.98 -7.20 6.55
C ALA A 210 74.68 -7.92 7.72
N GLN A 211 75.32 -7.16 8.64
CA GLN A 211 75.96 -7.73 9.83
C GLN A 211 74.95 -8.24 10.87
N VAL A 212 73.80 -7.56 10.99
CA VAL A 212 72.68 -8.00 11.84
C VAL A 212 72.05 -9.28 11.29
N ASP A 213 71.82 -9.36 9.98
CA ASP A 213 71.28 -10.57 9.34
C ASP A 213 72.25 -11.75 9.43
N ALA A 214 73.56 -11.50 9.28
CA ALA A 214 74.60 -12.52 9.47
C ALA A 214 74.64 -13.05 10.92
N SER A 215 74.47 -12.17 11.92
CA SER A 215 74.47 -12.56 13.34
C SER A 215 73.22 -13.36 13.73
N ILE A 216 72.06 -13.04 13.15
CA ILE A 216 70.82 -13.81 13.32
C ILE A 216 70.95 -15.20 12.66
N ALA A 217 71.56 -15.30 11.48
CA ALA A 217 71.79 -16.58 10.81
C ALA A 217 72.80 -17.49 11.54
N ALA A 218 73.75 -16.90 12.29
CA ALA A 218 74.69 -17.64 13.12
C ALA A 218 74.04 -18.20 14.40
N SER A 219 73.26 -17.38 15.10
CA SER A 219 72.55 -17.78 16.32
C SER A 219 71.41 -18.79 16.07
N GLY A 220 70.88 -18.86 14.85
CA GLY A 220 69.91 -19.89 14.44
C GLY A 220 70.52 -21.28 14.13
N ARG A 221 71.84 -21.41 13.92
CA ARG A 221 72.50 -22.71 13.65
C ARG A 221 72.88 -23.46 14.91
N GLU A 222 73.12 -22.77 16.03
CA GLU A 222 73.45 -23.40 17.32
C GLU A 222 72.27 -24.13 17.97
N GLN A 223 71.02 -23.86 17.56
CA GLN A 223 69.83 -24.51 18.13
C GLN A 223 69.36 -25.80 17.42
N ARG A 224 70.03 -26.26 16.34
CA ARG A 224 69.63 -27.49 15.60
C ARG A 224 70.45 -28.74 15.90
N HIS A 225 71.39 -28.69 16.86
CA HIS A 225 72.16 -29.86 17.32
C HIS A 225 72.10 -30.05 18.85
N GLY A 226 70.92 -29.82 19.44
CA GLY A 226 70.58 -30.24 20.80
C GLY A 226 69.37 -31.16 20.77
#